data_AF-A0AAD3DNJ6-F1
#
_entry.id   AF-A0AAD3DNJ6-F1
#
_cell.length_a   1.000
_cell.length_b   1.000
_cell.length_c   1.000
_cell.angle_alpha   90.00
_cell.angle_beta   90.00
_cell.angle_gamma   90.00
#
_symmetry.space_group_name_H-M   'P 1'
#
loop_
_entity.id
_entity.type
_entity.pdbx_description
1 polymer ?
#
loop_
_entity_poly.entity_id
_entity_poly.type
_entity_poly.pdbx_seq_one_letter_code
_entity_poly.pdbx_strand_id
1 'polypeptide(L)'
;MTAAATLPIRQFAKEILAAIECNDVIVVIGETGSGKTTQLSQILYEAGYASDGIIAVTQPRRVGAVSVAKRVAEERGVALGREVGYAVRFEDCCSPATRIKYLTDGTLLRECLEDSQLQRYSVIVLDEAHERSLNTDILFGLLKQLAAARNAAAAEAAAAAAGQRGE
;
A
#
# COMPACT_ATOMS: atom_id res chain seq x y z
N MET A 1 1.42 4.99 27.08
CA MET A 1 1.82 5.30 25.69
C MET A 1 2.19 3.99 25.02
N THR A 2 1.52 3.60 23.93
CA THR A 2 1.91 2.39 23.18
C THR A 2 3.24 2.64 22.49
N ALA A 3 4.12 1.62 22.41
CA ALA A 3 5.44 1.71 21.78
C ALA A 3 5.42 2.12 20.29
N ALA A 4 4.24 2.06 19.65
CA ALA A 4 4.05 2.51 18.27
C ALA A 4 4.16 4.04 18.11
N ALA A 5 3.75 4.82 19.10
CA ALA A 5 3.79 6.29 19.05
C ALA A 5 5.23 6.86 19.10
N THR A 6 6.22 6.05 19.50
CA THR A 6 7.63 6.44 19.64
C THR A 6 8.50 6.11 18.44
N LEU A 7 7.97 5.44 17.41
CA LEU A 7 8.77 5.08 16.23
C LEU A 7 9.10 6.32 15.37
N PRO A 8 10.36 6.46 14.88
CA PRO A 8 10.80 7.64 14.15
C PRO A 8 9.87 8.08 13.02
N ILE A 9 9.33 7.15 12.22
CA ILE A 9 8.47 7.47 11.08
C ILE A 9 7.18 8.22 11.46
N ARG A 10 6.63 8.00 12.67
CA ARG A 10 5.42 8.68 13.13
C ARG A 10 5.64 10.19 13.29
N GLN A 11 6.87 10.63 13.55
CA GLN A 11 7.22 12.06 13.64
C GLN A 11 7.12 12.75 12.27
N PHE A 12 7.33 12.00 11.18
CA PHE A 12 7.27 12.48 9.80
C PHE A 12 5.92 12.23 9.13
N ALA A 13 4.89 11.78 9.86
CA ALA A 13 3.61 11.39 9.27
C ALA A 13 2.96 12.52 8.45
N LYS A 14 3.00 13.77 8.93
CA LYS A 14 2.46 14.94 8.20
C LYS A 14 3.22 15.21 6.91
N GLU A 15 4.54 15.09 6.94
CA GLU A 15 5.40 15.32 5.76
C GLU A 15 5.17 14.23 4.71
N ILE A 16 5.05 12.97 5.15
CA ILE A 16 4.72 11.84 4.27
C ILE A 16 3.37 12.05 3.60
N LEU A 17 2.34 12.44 4.37
CA LEU A 17 1.00 12.68 3.82
C LEU A 17 0.99 13.84 2.83
N ALA A 18 1.65 14.96 3.15
CA ALA A 18 1.78 16.09 2.22
C ALA A 18 2.53 15.71 0.93
N ALA A 19 3.53 14.83 1.02
CA ALA A 19 4.23 14.32 -0.15
C ALA A 19 3.33 13.44 -1.02
N ILE A 20 2.48 12.59 -0.42
CA ILE A 20 1.53 11.73 -1.16
C ILE A 20 0.43 12.57 -1.82
N GLU A 21 -0.06 13.63 -1.16
CA GLU A 21 -1.06 14.53 -1.76
C GLU A 21 -0.55 15.23 -3.03
N CYS A 22 0.76 15.50 -3.10
CA CYS A 22 1.38 16.19 -4.23
C CYS A 22 1.98 15.27 -5.29
N ASN A 23 2.09 13.96 -5.04
CA ASN A 23 2.83 13.05 -5.91
C ASN A 23 2.16 11.67 -5.98
N ASP A 24 2.00 11.14 -7.20
CA ASP A 24 1.45 9.78 -7.41
C ASP A 24 2.43 8.68 -6.96
N VAL A 25 3.73 8.98 -6.93
CA VAL A 25 4.79 8.06 -6.52
C VAL A 25 5.78 8.80 -5.63
N ILE A 26 6.03 8.25 -4.44
CA ILE A 26 7.05 8.74 -3.51
C ILE A 26 8.03 7.62 -3.14
N VAL A 27 9.25 8.00 -2.76
CA VAL A 27 10.25 7.07 -2.24
C VAL A 27 10.52 7.41 -0.78
N VAL A 28 10.20 6.48 0.13
CA VAL A 28 10.43 6.63 1.56
C VAL A 28 11.68 5.86 1.97
N ILE A 29 12.68 6.56 2.50
CA ILE A 29 13.94 5.97 2.95
C ILE A 29 14.04 6.12 4.46
N GLY A 30 14.50 5.07 5.14
CA GLY A 30 14.80 5.10 6.56
C GLY A 30 15.45 3.80 7.01
N GLU A 31 16.15 3.83 8.15
CA GLU A 31 16.85 2.66 8.68
C GLU A 31 15.91 1.54 9.10
N THR A 32 16.42 0.31 9.21
CA THR A 32 15.68 -0.82 9.80
C THR A 32 15.30 -0.48 11.24
N GLY A 33 14.07 -0.80 11.63
CA GLY A 33 13.55 -0.45 12.96
C GLY A 33 12.95 0.96 13.07
N SER A 34 13.00 1.79 12.03
CA SER A 34 12.34 3.11 12.02
C SER A 34 10.81 3.06 11.98
N GLY A 35 10.25 1.87 11.70
CA GLY A 35 8.81 1.62 11.68
C GLY A 35 8.14 1.70 10.31
N LYS A 36 8.89 1.78 9.19
CA LYS A 36 8.33 1.89 7.82
C LYS A 36 7.21 0.89 7.56
N THR A 37 7.55 -0.39 7.66
CA THR A 37 6.68 -1.54 7.36
C THR A 37 5.42 -1.60 8.22
N THR A 38 5.54 -1.24 9.51
CA THR A 38 4.44 -1.37 10.47
C THR A 38 3.58 -0.11 10.55
N GLN A 39 4.16 1.08 10.42
CA GLN A 39 3.44 2.34 10.67
C GLN A 39 2.97 3.05 9.41
N LEU A 40 3.63 2.88 8.24
CA LEU A 40 3.24 3.61 7.03
C LEU A 40 1.80 3.26 6.59
N SER A 41 1.45 1.97 6.60
CA SER A 41 0.08 1.52 6.32
C SER A 41 -0.95 2.06 7.31
N GLN A 42 -0.57 2.20 8.58
CA GLN A 42 -1.45 2.73 9.63
C GLN A 42 -1.65 4.24 9.46
N ILE A 43 -0.59 5.00 9.15
CA ILE A 43 -0.68 6.43 8.82
C ILE A 43 -1.61 6.65 7.62
N LEU A 44 -1.42 5.87 6.55
CA LEU A 44 -2.27 5.90 5.36
C LEU A 44 -3.73 5.56 5.69
N TYR A 45 -3.96 4.52 6.49
CA TYR A 45 -5.30 4.13 6.92
C TYR A 45 -5.97 5.25 7.74
N GLU A 46 -5.27 5.82 8.71
CA GLU A 46 -5.76 6.91 9.57
C GLU A 46 -6.07 8.18 8.77
N ALA A 47 -5.33 8.43 7.68
CA ALA A 47 -5.58 9.53 6.75
C ALA A 47 -6.70 9.25 5.72
N GLY A 48 -7.35 8.08 5.78
CA GLY A 48 -8.51 7.77 4.94
C GLY A 48 -8.19 7.15 3.59
N TYR A 49 -6.93 6.77 3.32
CA TYR A 49 -6.56 6.13 2.05
C TYR A 49 -7.19 4.75 1.85
N ALA A 50 -7.80 4.16 2.87
CA ALA A 50 -8.53 2.89 2.77
C ALA A 50 -10.05 3.06 2.63
N SER A 51 -10.55 4.27 2.34
CA SER A 51 -12.00 4.52 2.21
C SER A 51 -12.59 3.88 0.96
N ASP A 52 -11.89 4.03 -0.17
CA ASP A 52 -12.34 3.57 -1.49
C ASP A 52 -11.53 2.36 -2.02
N GLY A 53 -10.68 1.76 -1.18
CA GLY A 53 -9.82 0.67 -1.57
C GLY A 53 -9.00 0.08 -0.43
N ILE A 54 -8.13 -0.85 -0.78
CA ILE A 54 -7.23 -1.52 0.16
C ILE A 54 -5.83 -0.89 0.05
N ILE A 55 -5.16 -0.73 1.18
CA ILE A 55 -3.72 -0.42 1.25
C ILE A 55 -2.96 -1.75 1.17
N ALA A 56 -2.25 -1.98 0.08
CA ALA A 56 -1.38 -3.14 -0.09
C ALA A 56 0.05 -2.80 0.35
N VAL A 57 0.67 -3.66 1.15
CA VAL A 57 2.09 -3.55 1.50
C VAL A 57 2.79 -4.86 1.15
N THR A 58 3.72 -4.82 0.19
CA THR A 58 4.44 -6.02 -0.19
C THR A 58 5.57 -6.34 0.78
N GLN A 59 5.97 -7.61 0.83
CA GLN A 59 7.13 -8.10 1.55
C GLN A 59 7.83 -9.17 0.70
N PRO A 60 9.17 -9.20 0.62
CA PRO A 60 9.87 -10.18 -0.20
C PRO A 60 9.70 -11.61 0.35
N ARG A 61 9.41 -11.75 1.66
CA ARG A 61 9.34 -13.04 2.36
C ARG A 61 7.98 -13.29 2.96
N ARG A 62 7.50 -14.55 2.85
CA ARG A 62 6.26 -15.01 3.48
C ARG A 62 6.21 -14.71 4.97
N VAL A 63 7.29 -15.02 5.68
CA VAL A 63 7.35 -14.80 7.14
C VAL A 63 7.20 -13.32 7.48
N GLY A 64 7.77 -12.41 6.67
CA GLY A 64 7.63 -10.97 6.83
C GLY A 64 6.19 -10.50 6.65
N ALA A 65 5.52 -10.89 5.56
CA ALA A 65 4.13 -10.53 5.32
C ALA A 65 3.21 -10.98 6.48
N VAL A 66 3.36 -12.23 6.93
CA VAL A 66 2.54 -12.81 8.00
C VAL A 66 2.82 -12.16 9.36
N SER A 67 4.10 -11.97 9.72
CA SER A 67 4.48 -11.43 11.03
C SER A 67 4.08 -9.97 11.17
N VAL A 68 4.26 -9.17 10.12
CA VAL A 68 3.89 -7.76 10.11
C VAL A 68 2.37 -7.61 10.18
N ALA A 69 1.60 -8.40 9.42
CA ALA A 69 0.14 -8.36 9.50
C ALA A 69 -0.37 -8.68 10.90
N LYS A 70 0.17 -9.72 11.54
CA LYS A 70 -0.15 -10.07 12.94
C LYS A 70 0.16 -8.91 13.88
N ARG A 71 1.37 -8.35 13.76
CA ARG A 71 1.81 -7.23 14.59
C ARG A 71 0.92 -6.01 14.45
N VAL A 72 0.55 -5.64 13.22
CA VAL A 72 -0.29 -4.46 12.96
C VAL A 72 -1.75 -4.71 13.37
N ALA A 73 -2.25 -5.93 13.24
CA ALA A 73 -3.55 -6.30 13.78
C ALA A 73 -3.60 -6.14 15.31
N GLU A 74 -2.55 -6.60 16.01
CA GLU A 74 -2.40 -6.43 17.47
C GLU A 74 -2.31 -4.95 17.86
N GLU A 75 -1.49 -4.15 17.17
CA GLU A 75 -1.33 -2.71 17.45
C GLU A 75 -2.64 -1.92 17.27
N ARG A 76 -3.47 -2.33 16.31
CA ARG A 76 -4.79 -1.72 16.04
C ARG A 76 -5.91 -2.31 16.88
N GLY A 77 -5.65 -3.36 17.67
CA GLY A 77 -6.67 -4.03 18.48
C GLY A 77 -7.75 -4.74 17.66
N VAL A 78 -7.42 -5.22 16.46
CA VAL A 78 -8.35 -5.90 15.56
C VAL A 78 -7.97 -7.37 15.38
N ALA A 79 -8.96 -8.22 15.09
CA ALA A 79 -8.69 -9.60 14.74
C ALA A 79 -8.02 -9.68 13.35
N LEU A 80 -6.94 -10.46 13.25
CA LEU A 80 -6.27 -10.76 11.99
C LEU A 80 -7.27 -11.39 10.99
N GLY A 81 -7.21 -10.97 9.74
CA GLY A 81 -8.14 -11.36 8.68
C GLY A 81 -9.41 -10.52 8.61
N ARG A 82 -9.63 -9.60 9.56
CA ARG A 82 -10.68 -8.57 9.47
C ARG A 82 -10.10 -7.34 8.79
N GLU A 83 -9.89 -6.25 9.53
CA GLU A 83 -9.38 -4.98 8.99
C GLU A 83 -7.94 -5.09 8.47
N VAL A 84 -7.10 -5.87 9.16
CA VAL A 84 -5.72 -6.17 8.77
C VAL A 84 -5.63 -7.64 8.38
N GLY A 85 -5.09 -7.94 7.20
CA GLY A 85 -4.95 -9.30 6.68
C GLY A 85 -3.64 -9.51 5.93
N TYR A 86 -3.40 -10.76 5.52
CA TYR A 86 -2.27 -11.07 4.64
C TYR A 86 -2.62 -12.06 3.53
N ALA A 87 -1.87 -12.02 2.44
CA ALA A 87 -1.95 -13.02 1.38
C ALA A 87 -0.56 -13.45 0.89
N VAL A 88 -0.28 -14.73 1.02
CA VAL A 88 0.96 -15.37 0.59
C VAL A 88 0.63 -16.60 -0.24
N ARG A 89 1.62 -17.21 -0.88
CA ARG A 89 1.37 -18.39 -1.71
C ARG A 89 0.68 -19.49 -0.90
N PHE A 90 -0.50 -19.91 -1.38
CA PHE A 90 -1.37 -20.94 -0.79
C PHE A 90 -2.06 -20.57 0.53
N GLU A 91 -2.01 -19.32 0.95
CA GLU A 91 -2.65 -18.88 2.18
C GLU A 91 -3.12 -17.43 2.05
N ASP A 92 -4.43 -17.22 2.13
CA ASP A 92 -5.06 -15.90 2.15
C ASP A 92 -5.86 -15.76 3.44
N CYS A 93 -5.40 -14.87 4.31
CA CYS A 93 -6.05 -14.48 5.56
C CYS A 93 -6.58 -13.05 5.42
N CYS A 94 -7.43 -12.83 4.43
CA CYS A 94 -8.18 -11.58 4.21
C CYS A 94 -9.68 -11.85 4.21
N SER A 95 -10.47 -10.78 4.35
CA SER A 95 -11.92 -10.81 4.22
C SER A 95 -12.41 -9.57 3.47
N PRO A 96 -13.71 -9.46 3.12
CA PRO A 96 -14.25 -8.22 2.55
C PRO A 96 -14.07 -6.98 3.44
N ALA A 97 -13.83 -7.18 4.75
CA ALA A 97 -13.55 -6.11 5.70
C ALA A 97 -12.07 -5.67 5.71
N THR A 98 -11.18 -6.36 4.99
CA THR A 98 -9.76 -6.01 4.95
C THR A 98 -9.55 -4.68 4.26
N ARG A 99 -8.71 -3.86 4.91
CA ARG A 99 -8.36 -2.49 4.49
C ARG A 99 -6.85 -2.28 4.45
N ILE A 100 -6.10 -3.03 5.27
CA ILE A 100 -4.65 -3.14 5.17
C ILE A 100 -4.31 -4.59 4.85
N LYS A 101 -3.66 -4.83 3.71
CA LYS A 101 -3.27 -6.16 3.24
C LYS A 101 -1.76 -6.25 3.07
N TYR A 102 -1.15 -7.15 3.83
CA TYR A 102 0.26 -7.50 3.66
C TYR A 102 0.39 -8.70 2.74
N LEU A 103 1.19 -8.62 1.69
CA LEU A 103 1.29 -9.73 0.73
C LEU A 103 2.71 -9.92 0.24
N THR A 104 3.04 -11.12 -0.25
CA THR A 104 4.35 -11.29 -0.91
C THR A 104 4.36 -10.64 -2.28
N ASP A 105 5.52 -10.19 -2.74
CA ASP A 105 5.72 -9.64 -4.09
C ASP A 105 5.13 -10.56 -5.17
N GLY A 106 5.40 -11.87 -5.06
CA GLY A 106 4.85 -12.86 -5.99
C GLY A 106 3.33 -13.03 -5.92
N THR A 107 2.70 -12.70 -4.79
CA THR A 107 1.23 -12.66 -4.69
C THR A 107 0.70 -11.44 -5.44
N LEU A 108 1.28 -10.25 -5.23
CA LEU A 108 0.85 -9.05 -5.94
C LEU A 108 1.06 -9.21 -7.45
N LEU A 109 2.18 -9.78 -7.89
CA LEU A 109 2.41 -10.08 -9.31
C LEU A 109 1.33 -10.97 -9.90
N ARG A 110 0.88 -11.99 -9.16
CA ARG A 110 -0.24 -12.84 -9.61
C ARG A 110 -1.53 -12.02 -9.73
N GLU A 111 -1.81 -11.16 -8.76
CA GLU A 111 -2.98 -10.29 -8.83
C GLU A 111 -2.91 -9.32 -10.02
N CYS A 112 -1.73 -8.83 -10.40
CA CYS A 112 -1.55 -8.04 -11.63
C CYS A 112 -1.90 -8.82 -12.91
N LEU A 113 -1.74 -10.15 -12.92
CA LEU A 113 -2.12 -10.99 -14.04
C LEU A 113 -3.64 -11.23 -14.12
N GLU A 114 -4.30 -11.20 -12.97
CA GLU A 114 -5.76 -11.36 -12.86
C GLU A 114 -6.50 -10.04 -13.12
N ASP A 115 -5.99 -8.94 -12.54
CA ASP A 115 -6.47 -7.57 -12.71
C ASP A 115 -5.27 -6.63 -12.94
N SER A 116 -5.02 -6.31 -14.21
CA SER A 116 -3.93 -5.40 -14.59
C SER A 116 -4.15 -3.96 -14.14
N GLN A 117 -5.38 -3.59 -13.78
CA GLN A 117 -5.73 -2.27 -13.30
C GLN A 117 -5.63 -2.16 -11.77
N LEU A 118 -5.52 -3.27 -11.05
CA LEU A 118 -5.43 -3.33 -9.59
C LEU A 118 -6.47 -2.44 -8.90
N GLN A 119 -7.71 -2.45 -9.39
CA GLN A 119 -8.74 -1.45 -9.01
C GLN A 119 -9.11 -1.54 -7.54
N ARG A 120 -8.91 -2.71 -6.91
CA ARG A 120 -9.17 -2.92 -5.48
C ARG A 120 -8.20 -2.17 -4.56
N TYR A 121 -7.06 -1.72 -5.08
CA TYR A 121 -6.02 -1.06 -4.30
C TYR A 121 -6.02 0.45 -4.53
N SER A 122 -6.17 1.19 -3.44
CA SER A 122 -6.03 2.65 -3.42
C SER A 122 -4.57 3.07 -3.29
N VAL A 123 -3.78 2.31 -2.52
CA VAL A 123 -2.35 2.54 -2.32
C VAL A 123 -1.60 1.22 -2.35
N ILE A 124 -0.45 1.20 -3.02
CA ILE A 124 0.48 0.07 -3.03
C ILE A 124 1.83 0.55 -2.52
N VAL A 125 2.32 -0.10 -1.47
CA VAL A 125 3.64 0.11 -0.88
C VAL A 125 4.52 -1.07 -1.26
N LEU A 126 5.55 -0.82 -2.08
CA LEU A 126 6.61 -1.80 -2.33
C LEU A 126 7.67 -1.68 -1.24
N ASP A 127 7.61 -2.55 -0.23
CA ASP A 127 8.54 -2.53 0.89
C ASP A 127 9.80 -3.36 0.61
N GLU A 128 10.87 -3.07 1.34
CA GLU A 128 12.18 -3.73 1.19
C GLU A 128 12.71 -3.75 -0.26
N ALA A 129 12.39 -2.72 -1.05
CA ALA A 129 12.89 -2.54 -2.42
C ALA A 129 14.44 -2.55 -2.51
N HIS A 130 15.12 -2.38 -1.38
CA HIS A 130 16.56 -2.50 -1.26
C HIS A 130 17.08 -3.93 -1.47
N GLU A 131 16.26 -4.98 -1.25
CA GLU A 131 16.64 -6.38 -1.50
C GLU A 131 16.73 -6.72 -3.00
N ARG A 132 16.26 -5.83 -3.91
CA ARG A 132 16.36 -5.94 -5.38
C ARG A 132 16.02 -7.33 -5.92
N SER A 133 14.87 -7.86 -5.55
CA SER A 133 14.40 -9.13 -6.09
C SER A 133 13.84 -8.96 -7.50
N LEU A 134 13.95 -9.99 -8.34
CA LEU A 134 13.36 -10.00 -9.69
C LEU A 134 11.86 -9.67 -9.66
N ASN A 135 11.13 -10.17 -8.65
CA ASN A 135 9.70 -9.91 -8.52
C ASN A 135 9.44 -8.43 -8.26
N THR A 136 10.23 -7.80 -7.39
CA THR A 136 10.13 -6.37 -7.06
C THR A 136 10.44 -5.53 -8.29
N ASP A 137 11.46 -5.88 -9.09
CA ASP A 137 11.82 -5.17 -10.32
C ASP A 137 10.70 -5.24 -11.37
N ILE A 138 10.08 -6.42 -11.54
CA ILE A 138 8.91 -6.57 -12.43
C ILE A 138 7.74 -5.72 -11.92
N LEU A 139 7.48 -5.72 -10.61
CA LEU A 139 6.43 -4.88 -10.01
C LEU A 139 6.68 -3.39 -10.26
N PHE A 140 7.92 -2.91 -10.15
CA PHE A 140 8.24 -1.52 -10.51
C PHE A 140 7.88 -1.20 -11.96
N GLY A 141 8.20 -2.09 -12.90
CA GLY A 141 7.85 -1.92 -14.31
C GLY A 141 6.33 -1.83 -14.53
N LEU A 142 5.58 -2.78 -13.96
CA LEU A 142 4.13 -2.86 -14.10
C LEU A 142 3.42 -1.67 -13.41
N LEU A 143 3.82 -1.33 -12.19
CA LEU A 143 3.20 -0.24 -11.43
C LEU A 143 3.52 1.13 -12.03
N LYS A 144 4.71 1.31 -12.61
CA LYS A 144 5.03 2.53 -13.37
C LYS A 144 4.10 2.72 -14.57
N GLN A 145 3.82 1.65 -15.31
CA GLN A 145 2.87 1.69 -16.43
C GLN A 145 1.45 1.96 -15.94
N LEU A 146 1.02 1.31 -14.86
CA LEU A 146 -0.29 1.51 -14.26
C LEU A 146 -0.50 2.94 -13.77
N ALA A 147 0.48 3.52 -13.07
CA ALA A 147 0.42 4.90 -12.60
C ALA A 147 0.28 5.88 -13.77
N ALA A 148 1.09 5.72 -14.83
CA ALA A 148 0.99 6.54 -16.03
C ALA A 148 -0.39 6.45 -16.70
N ALA A 149 -0.95 5.24 -16.81
CA ALA A 149 -2.28 5.02 -17.39
C ALA A 149 -3.39 5.67 -16.55
N ARG A 150 -3.34 5.55 -15.22
CA ARG A 150 -4.31 6.20 -14.31
C ARG A 150 -4.25 7.72 -14.40
N ASN A 151 -3.06 8.29 -14.49
CA ASN A 151 -2.88 9.74 -14.63
C ASN A 151 -3.43 10.27 -15.96
N ALA A 152 -3.22 9.53 -17.06
CA ALA A 152 -3.79 9.88 -18.35
C ALA A 152 -5.32 9.87 -18.30
N ALA A 153 -5.92 8.80 -17.76
CA ALA A 153 -7.37 8.69 -17.60
C ALA A 153 -7.96 9.79 -16.70
N ALA A 154 -7.28 10.15 -15.61
CA ALA A 154 -7.70 11.23 -14.72
C ALA A 154 -7.65 12.60 -15.42
N ALA A 155 -6.62 12.86 -16.22
CA ALA A 155 -6.50 14.09 -16.99
C ALA A 155 -7.60 14.21 -18.06
N GLU A 156 -7.91 13.10 -18.75
CA GLU A 156 -9.01 13.04 -19.72
C GLU A 156 -10.37 13.30 -19.06
N ALA A 157 -10.64 12.65 -17.92
CA ALA A 157 -11.87 12.85 -17.16
C ALA A 157 -12.03 14.30 -16.66
N ALA A 158 -10.95 14.92 -16.19
CA ALA A 158 -10.93 16.32 -15.77
C ALA A 158 -11.23 17.28 -16.94
N ALA A 159 -10.64 17.02 -18.11
CA ALA A 159 -10.88 17.80 -19.32
C ALA A 159 -12.35 17.69 -19.79
N ALA A 160 -12.92 16.49 -19.78
CA ALA A 160 -14.32 16.27 -20.14
C ALA A 160 -15.30 16.98 -19.19
N ALA A 161 -15.03 16.96 -17.88
CA ALA A 161 -15.84 17.64 -16.88
C ALA A 161 -15.77 19.17 -16.99
N ALA A 162 -14.64 19.73 -17.44
CA ALA A 162 -14.49 21.16 -17.68
C ALA A 162 -15.25 21.62 -18.94
N GLY A 163 -15.31 20.79 -19.99
CA GLY A 163 -16.03 21.09 -21.23
C GLY A 163 -17.55 21.17 -21.09
N GLN A 164 -18.14 20.44 -20.13
CA GLN A 164 -19.59 20.40 -19.90
C GLN A 164 -20.16 21.58 -19.08
N ARG A 165 -19.31 22.44 -18.51
CA ARG A 165 -19.75 23.64 -17.76
C ARG A 165 -19.80 24.91 -18.62
N GLY A 166 -19.50 24.81 -19.91
CA GLY A 166 -19.41 25.92 -20.86
C GLY A 166 -20.58 26.07 -21.83
N GLU A 167 -21.62 25.23 -21.74
CA GLU A 167 -22.89 25.32 -22.49
C GLU A 167 -24.05 25.64 -21.54
#